data_AF-A0A6G4TTZ2-F1
#
_entry.id   AF-A0A6G4TTZ2-F1
#
_cell.length_a   1.000
_cell.length_b   1.000
_cell.length_c   1.000
_cell.angle_alpha   90.00
_cell.angle_beta   90.00
_cell.angle_gamma   90.00
#
_symmetry.space_group_name_H-M   'P 1'
#
loop_
_entity.id
_entity.type
_entity.pdbx_description
1 polymer ?
#
loop_
_entity_poly.entity_id
_entity_poly.type
_entity_poly.pdbx_seq_one_letter_code
_entity_poly.pdbx_strand_id
1 'polypeptide(L)' 'MRQLNREPEAGNVAVLQIVRYFRRPASSDRNAAARPNLFGWRLDREMLNFLADTGTVLDVDEYDMTSGAASAS' A
#
# COMPACT_ATOMS: atom_id res chain seq x y z
N MET A 1 24.27 -2.14 -5.25
CA MET A 1 22.81 -1.94 -5.21
C MET A 1 22.52 -0.52 -5.67
N ARG A 2 21.63 -0.34 -6.64
CA ARG A 2 21.29 0.98 -7.20
C ARG A 2 20.19 1.57 -6.33
N GLN A 3 20.52 2.62 -5.57
CA GLN A 3 19.56 3.32 -4.71
C GLN A 3 18.56 4.05 -5.62
N LEU A 4 17.35 3.52 -5.73
CA LEU A 4 16.24 4.18 -6.41
C LEU A 4 15.72 5.24 -5.44
N ASN A 5 15.86 6.50 -5.81
CA ASN A 5 15.38 7.69 -5.12
C ASN A 5 16.29 8.17 -3.98
N ARG A 6 17.07 9.20 -4.32
CA ARG A 6 17.55 10.18 -3.35
C ARG A 6 16.30 10.92 -2.86
N GLU A 7 16.06 10.93 -1.55
CA GLU A 7 15.01 11.75 -0.94
C GLU A 7 15.15 13.19 -1.47
N PRO A 8 14.10 13.80 -2.04
CA PRO A 8 14.17 15.18 -2.48
C PRO A 8 14.55 16.06 -1.29
N GLU A 9 15.44 17.04 -1.51
CA GLU A 9 15.81 18.03 -0.51
C GLU A 9 14.56 18.62 0.14
N ALA A 10 14.67 18.97 1.43
CA ALA A 10 13.61 19.49 2.29
C ALA A 10 12.92 20.74 1.71
N GLY A 11 12.05 20.53 0.74
CA GLY A 11 11.03 21.44 0.23
C GLY A 11 9.65 20.85 0.52
N ASN A 12 8.62 21.69 0.51
CA ASN A 12 7.24 21.26 0.71
C ASN A 12 6.79 20.38 -0.46
N VAL A 13 7.03 19.07 -0.37
CA VAL A 13 6.56 18.06 -1.33
C VAL A 13 5.18 17.58 -0.89
N ALA A 14 4.23 17.59 -1.81
CA ALA A 14 2.94 16.95 -1.59
C ALA A 14 3.12 15.43 -1.65
N VAL A 15 2.53 14.71 -0.68
CA VAL A 15 2.58 13.25 -0.63
C VAL A 15 1.16 12.71 -0.66
N LEU A 16 0.88 11.79 -1.60
CA LEU A 16 -0.32 10.95 -1.57
C LEU A 16 0.03 9.67 -0.83
N GLN A 17 -0.44 9.55 0.42
CA GLN A 17 -0.19 8.36 1.25
C GLN A 17 -1.36 7.38 1.17
N ILE A 18 -1.05 6.11 0.88
CA ILE A 18 -2.01 5.00 0.89
C ILE A 18 -1.53 3.96 1.92
N VAL A 19 -2.27 3.81 3.00
CA VAL A 19 -1.99 2.78 4.03
C VAL A 19 -3.01 1.66 3.93
N ARG A 20 -2.54 0.42 3.83
CA ARG A 20 -3.39 -0.77 3.78
C ARG A 20 -3.18 -1.67 4.98
N TYR A 21 -4.30 -2.23 5.44
CA TYR A 21 -4.33 -3.25 6.46
C TYR A 21 -4.99 -4.49 5.87
N PHE A 22 -4.26 -5.60 5.80
CA PHE A 22 -4.82 -6.87 5.34
C PHE A 22 -4.81 -7.89 6.48
N ARG A 23 -5.81 -8.75 6.52
CA ARG A 23 -5.86 -9.90 7.42
C ARG A 23 -6.00 -11.15 6.57
N ARG A 24 -5.10 -12.12 6.73
CA ARG A 24 -5.28 -13.44 6.12
C ARG A 24 -6.61 -14.03 6.61
N PRO A 25 -7.54 -14.39 5.72
CA PRO A 25 -8.76 -15.07 6.14
C PRO A 25 -8.38 -16.40 6.81
N ALA A 26 -9.10 -16.75 7.88
CA ALA A 26 -8.97 -18.09 8.46
C ALA A 26 -9.30 -19.13 7.39
N SER A 27 -8.65 -20.29 7.42
CA SER A 27 -8.79 -21.37 6.42
C SER A 27 -10.22 -21.89 6.22
N SER A 28 -11.15 -21.55 7.13
CA SER A 28 -12.58 -21.86 7.07
C SER A 28 -13.44 -20.80 6.37
N ASP A 29 -12.88 -19.66 5.97
CA ASP A 29 -13.64 -18.57 5.36
C ASP A 29 -13.93 -18.91 3.89
N ARG A 30 -15.04 -19.61 3.64
CA ARG A 30 -15.50 -20.02 2.29
C ARG A 30 -15.72 -18.83 1.33
N ASN A 31 -15.76 -17.61 1.85
CA ASN A 31 -15.85 -16.37 1.08
C ASN A 31 -14.49 -15.75 0.71
N ALA A 32 -13.36 -16.38 1.04
CA ALA A 32 -12.04 -15.85 0.70
C ALA A 32 -11.85 -15.67 -0.83
N ALA A 33 -12.45 -16.52 -1.65
CA ALA A 33 -12.42 -16.42 -3.12
C ALA A 33 -13.35 -15.33 -3.69
N ALA A 34 -14.33 -14.86 -2.92
CA ALA A 34 -15.27 -13.80 -3.31
C ALA A 34 -14.82 -12.41 -2.85
N ARG A 35 -13.75 -12.32 -2.04
CA ARG A 35 -13.17 -11.04 -1.66
C ARG A 35 -12.37 -10.49 -2.84
N PRO A 36 -12.56 -9.21 -3.22
CA PRO A 36 -11.76 -8.62 -4.27
C PRO A 36 -10.28 -8.81 -3.94
N ASN A 37 -9.52 -9.27 -4.93
CA ASN A 37 -8.08 -9.39 -4.80
C ASN A 37 -7.52 -8.01 -4.43
N LEU A 38 -7.13 -7.85 -3.16
CA LEU A 38 -6.66 -6.57 -2.63
C LEU A 38 -5.25 -6.23 -3.15
N PHE A 39 -4.58 -7.20 -3.77
CA PHE A 39 -3.32 -7.02 -4.46
C PHE A 39 -3.57 -6.48 -5.88
N GLY A 40 -2.97 -5.33 -6.19
CA GLY A 40 -2.98 -4.78 -7.56
C GLY A 40 -3.96 -3.64 -7.81
N TRP A 41 -4.09 -2.71 -6.86
CA TRP A 41 -4.66 -1.39 -7.20
C TRP A 41 -3.88 -0.83 -8.38
N ARG A 42 -4.60 -0.59 -9.47
CA ARG A 42 -4.08 0.09 -10.63
C ARG A 42 -4.52 1.53 -10.51
N LEU A 43 -3.58 2.43 -10.25
CA LEU A 43 -3.81 3.83 -10.54
C LEU A 43 -3.99 3.95 -12.05
N ASP A 44 -5.06 4.62 -12.46
CA ASP A 44 -5.24 4.92 -13.87
C ASP A 44 -4.15 5.89 -14.35
N ARG A 45 -4.02 6.00 -15.67
CA ARG A 45 -2.97 6.81 -16.29
C ARG A 45 -3.16 8.30 -16.01
N GLU A 46 -4.40 8.75 -15.84
CA GLU A 46 -4.72 10.15 -15.60
C GLU A 46 -4.22 10.57 -14.20
N MET A 47 -4.47 9.75 -13.19
CA MET A 47 -3.95 9.94 -11.85
C MET A 47 -2.42 9.93 -11.82
N LEU A 48 -1.78 8.99 -12.54
CA LEU A 48 -0.31 8.95 -12.61
C LEU A 48 0.28 10.20 -13.27
N ASN A 49 -0.37 10.70 -14.33
CA ASN A 49 0.04 11.96 -14.97
C ASN A 49 -0.13 13.14 -14.01
N PHE A 50 -1.25 13.23 -13.30
CA PHE A 50 -1.51 14.29 -12.32
C PHE A 50 -0.45 14.32 -11.21
N LEU A 51 -0.09 13.16 -10.66
CA LEU A 51 0.96 13.06 -9.64
C LEU A 51 2.31 13.51 -10.19
N ALA A 52 2.65 13.13 -11.42
CA ALA A 52 3.88 13.56 -12.08
C ALA A 52 3.91 15.07 -12.33
N ASP A 53 2.82 15.64 -12.84
CA ASP A 53 2.71 17.07 -13.17
C ASP A 53 2.81 17.98 -11.93
N THR A 54 2.36 17.48 -10.78
CA THR A 54 2.40 18.22 -9.50
C THR A 54 3.67 17.98 -8.70
N GLY A 55 4.54 17.06 -9.14
CA GLY A 55 5.68 16.61 -8.34
C GLY A 55 5.26 15.90 -7.04
N THR A 56 4.02 15.39 -6.98
CA THR A 56 3.50 14.68 -5.82
C THR A 56 4.13 13.30 -5.74
N VAL A 57 4.61 12.93 -4.56
CA VAL A 57 5.16 11.59 -4.31
C VAL A 57 4.04 10.65 -3.89
N LEU A 58 4.02 9.45 -4.46
CA LEU A 58 3.15 8.37 -4.03
C LEU A 58 3.88 7.52 -2.98
N ASP A 59 3.26 7.38 -1.80
CA ASP A 59 3.75 6.54 -0.71
C ASP A 59 2.72 5.45 -0.37
N VAL A 60 3.16 4.19 -0.27
CA VAL A 60 2.27 3.03 -0.08
C VAL A 60 2.82 2.14 1.04
N ASP A 61 2.10 2.10 2.15
CA ASP A 61 2.37 1.23 3.28
C ASP A 61 1.39 0.05 3.31
N GLU A 62 1.89 -1.15 3.61
CA GLU A 62 1.06 -2.34 3.75
C GLU A 62 1.36 -3.07 5.07
N TYR A 63 0.33 -3.30 5.88
CA TYR A 63 0.41 -3.94 7.19
C TYR A 63 -0.45 -5.20 7.26
N ASP A 64 0.16 -6.31 7.71
CA ASP A 64 -0.54 -7.54 8.05
C ASP A 64 -1.09 -7.47 9.48
N MET A 65 -2.42 -7.55 9.62
CA MET A 65 -3.18 -7.56 10.88
C MET A 65 -3.42 -8.99 11.42
N THR A 66 -2.65 -9.99 10.97
CA THR A 66 -2.69 -11.36 11.52
C THR A 66 -1.96 -11.52 12.86
N SER A 67 -1.55 -10.43 13.49
CA SER A 67 -0.98 -10.36 14.84
C SER A 67 -2.09 -10.34 15.91
N GLY A 68 -2.44 -11.53 16.42
CA GLY A 68 -3.36 -11.70 17.55
C GLY A 68 -3.43 -13.10 18.16
N ALA A 69 -2.63 -14.06 17.67
CA ALA A 69 -2.46 -15.37 18.29
C ALA A 69 -0.97 -15.63 18.54
N ALA A 70 -0.31 -14.68 19.21
CA ALA A 70 0.85 -15.05 20.01
C ALA A 70 0.29 -15.86 21.18
N SER A 71 0.43 -17.18 21.03
CA SER A 71 0.37 -18.21 22.06
C SER A 71 0.43 -17.68 23.49
N ALA A 72 -0.64 -17.94 24.24
CA ALA A 72 -0.51 -18.17 25.67
C ALA A 72 0.61 -19.21 25.88
N SER A 73 1.61 -18.85 26.67
CA SER A 73 2.58 -19.75 27.29
C SER A 73 2.86 -19.20 28.67
#